data_AF-A0A950BCF1-F1
#
_entry.id   AF-A0A950BCF1-F1
#
_cell.length_a   1.000
_cell.length_b   1.000
_cell.length_c   1.000
_cell.angle_alpha   90.00
_cell.angle_beta   90.00
_cell.angle_gamma   90.00
#
_symmetry.space_group_name_H-M   'P 1'
#
loop_
_entity.id
_entity.type
_entity.pdbx_description
1 polymer ?
#
loop_
_entity_poly.entity_id
_entity_poly.type
_entity_poly.pdbx_seq_one_letter_code
_entity_poly.pdbx_strand_id
1 'polypeptide(L)' 'MNQTTEARMPVQVSVDVVLLTLVEQELHAVLLRRAAAPFAGVWALPGGYIHAEEDADAKASAARVLKTK' A
#
# COMPACT_ATOMS: atom_id res chain seq x y z
N MET A 1 17.98 -25.04 28.57
CA MET A 1 16.74 -24.48 28.01
C MET A 1 17.14 -23.64 26.80
N ASN A 2 17.51 -24.29 25.69
CA ASN A 2 17.94 -23.58 24.49
C ASN A 2 16.69 -23.24 23.68
N GLN A 3 16.19 -22.03 23.84
CA GLN A 3 15.25 -21.48 22.87
C GLN A 3 16.04 -21.08 21.64
N THR A 4 16.08 -21.97 20.66
CA THR A 4 16.45 -21.62 19.30
C THR A 4 15.44 -20.57 18.84
N THR A 5 15.86 -19.32 18.73
CA THR A 5 15.05 -18.27 18.10
C THR A 5 14.87 -18.66 16.64
N GLU A 6 13.77 -19.35 16.32
CA GLU A 6 13.39 -19.56 14.92
C GLU A 6 13.16 -18.19 14.29
N ALA A 7 14.03 -17.81 13.37
CA ALA A 7 13.90 -16.57 12.61
C ALA A 7 12.68 -16.70 11.69
N ARG A 8 11.54 -16.17 12.13
CA ARG A 8 10.32 -16.14 11.34
C ARG A 8 10.47 -15.12 10.21
N MET A 9 10.16 -15.53 8.99
CA MET A 9 10.14 -14.59 7.86
C MET A 9 9.22 -13.42 8.18
N PRO A 10 9.67 -12.17 7.96
CA PRO A 10 8.85 -11.00 8.25
C PRO A 10 7.59 -11.04 7.38
N VAL A 11 6.45 -10.79 8.01
CA VAL A 11 5.17 -10.67 7.31
C VAL A 11 5.20 -9.38 6.50
N GLN A 12 4.98 -9.48 5.20
CA GLN A 12 4.80 -8.31 4.35
C GLN A 12 3.39 -7.76 4.55
N VAL A 13 3.30 -6.49 4.93
CA VAL A 13 2.03 -5.78 5.14
C VAL A 13 1.92 -4.67 4.10
N SER A 14 0.78 -4.59 3.43
CA SER A 14 0.46 -3.50 2.51
C SER A 14 -0.51 -2.50 3.13
N VAL A 15 -0.52 -1.30 2.57
CA VAL A 15 -1.57 -0.30 2.74
C VAL A 15 -2.14 0.07 1.38
N ASP A 16 -3.46 0.15 1.31
CA ASP A 16 -4.20 0.61 0.13
C ASP A 16 -5.02 1.83 0.55
N VAL A 17 -5.05 2.85 -0.32
CA VAL A 17 -5.72 4.13 -0.05
C VAL A 17 -6.89 4.30 -1.00
N VAL A 18 -8.09 4.49 -0.46
CA VAL A 18 -9.26 4.92 -1.22
C VAL A 18 -9.30 6.45 -1.22
N LEU A 19 -8.68 7.08 -2.23
CA LEU A 19 -8.68 8.53 -2.37
C LEU A 19 -9.97 8.96 -3.07
N LEU A 20 -10.83 9.64 -2.33
CA LEU A 20 -12.13 10.13 -2.79
C LEU A 20 -12.10 11.63 -3.07
N THR A 21 -12.80 12.05 -4.12
CA THR A 21 -13.05 13.46 -4.42
C THR A 21 -14.40 13.64 -5.10
N LEU A 22 -14.90 14.87 -5.12
CA LEU A 22 -16.07 15.23 -5.91
C LEU A 22 -15.62 15.88 -7.22
N VAL A 23 -16.13 15.37 -8.34
CA VAL A 23 -15.98 15.98 -9.67
C VAL A 23 -17.38 16.05 -10.26
N GLU A 24 -17.78 17.24 -10.71
CA GLU A 24 -19.13 17.47 -11.26
C GLU A 24 -20.27 17.00 -10.33
N GLN A 25 -20.10 17.18 -9.02
CA GLN A 25 -21.03 16.74 -7.97
C GLN A 25 -21.19 15.21 -7.83
N GLU A 26 -20.31 14.43 -8.46
CA GLU A 26 -20.27 12.98 -8.32
C GLU A 26 -19.02 12.52 -7.58
N LEU A 27 -19.20 11.48 -6.74
CA LEU A 27 -18.11 10.87 -5.97
C LEU A 27 -17.22 10.01 -6.87
N HIS A 28 -15.95 10.36 -6.94
CA HIS A 28 -14.94 9.66 -7.70
C HIS A 28 -13.89 9.04 -6.79
N ALA A 29 -13.35 7.90 -7.19
CA ALA A 29 -12.21 7.25 -6.56
C ALA A 29 -11.03 7.19 -7.55
N VAL A 30 -9.84 7.53 -7.08
CA VAL A 30 -8.62 7.42 -7.89
C VAL A 30 -8.20 5.95 -8.02
N LEU A 31 -7.93 5.52 -9.24
CA LEU A 31 -7.40 4.19 -9.56
C LEU A 31 -6.13 4.30 -10.40
N LEU A 32 -5.23 3.33 -10.23
CA LEU A 32 -4.01 3.17 -11.00
C LEU A 32 -4.11 1.92 -11.87
N ARG A 33 -3.45 1.86 -13.03
CA ARG A 33 -3.22 0.59 -13.74
C ARG A 33 -1.97 -0.09 -13.20
N ARG A 34 -2.09 -1.35 -12.78
CA ARG A 34 -0.96 -2.14 -12.29
C ARG A 34 0.08 -2.33 -13.40
N ALA A 35 1.33 -1.96 -13.15
CA ALA A 35 2.40 -2.04 -14.15
C ALA A 35 3.01 -3.45 -14.27
N ALA A 36 2.97 -4.25 -13.20
CA ALA A 36 3.67 -5.52 -13.11
C ALA A 36 2.76 -6.66 -12.63
N ALA A 37 3.19 -7.90 -12.92
CA ALA A 37 2.55 -9.09 -12.42
C ALA A 37 2.65 -9.18 -10.88
N PRO A 38 1.70 -9.87 -10.21
CA PRO A 38 0.48 -10.42 -10.78
C PRO A 38 -0.56 -9.33 -11.13
N PHE A 39 -1.48 -9.65 -12.03
CA PHE A 39 -2.60 -8.78 -12.44
C PHE A 39 -2.15 -7.47 -13.13
N ALA A 40 -1.10 -7.51 -13.94
CA ALA A 40 -0.68 -6.38 -14.75
C ALA A 40 -1.84 -5.90 -15.66
N GLY A 41 -1.96 -4.57 -15.84
CA GLY A 41 -2.99 -3.92 -16.67
C GLY A 41 -4.35 -3.72 -15.99
N VAL A 42 -4.60 -4.37 -14.85
CA VAL A 42 -5.85 -4.23 -14.09
C VAL A 42 -5.86 -2.93 -13.29
N TRP A 43 -7.03 -2.29 -13.18
CA TRP A 43 -7.24 -1.13 -12.31
C TRP A 43 -7.21 -1.53 -10.83
N ALA A 44 -6.49 -0.76 -10.01
CA ALA A 44 -6.33 -1.01 -8.58
C ALA A 44 -6.29 0.29 -7.79
N LEU A 45 -6.51 0.18 -6.48
CA LEU A 45 -6.29 1.29 -5.56
C LEU A 45 -4.80 1.69 -5.53
N PRO A 46 -4.50 2.95 -5.23
CA PRO A 46 -3.17 3.36 -4.81
C PRO A 46 -2.72 2.56 -3.58
N GLY A 47 -1.71 1.73 -3.76
CA GLY A 47 -1.22 0.87 -2.70
C GLY A 47 0.29 0.64 -2.76
N GLY A 48 0.82 0.17 -1.64
CA GLY A 48 2.24 -0.15 -1.46
C GLY A 48 2.51 -0.90 -0.16
N TYR A 49 3.75 -1.32 0.03
CA TYR A 49 4.18 -2.00 1.25
C TYR A 49 4.57 -1.00 2.34
N ILE A 50 4.28 -1.39 3.59
CA ILE A 50 4.80 -0.72 4.77
C ILE A 50 6.28 -1.07 4.91
N HIS A 51 7.12 -0.06 5.02
CA HIS A 51 8.55 -0.21 5.28
C HIS A 51 8.78 0.08 6.76
N ALA A 52 8.86 -0.94 7.60
CA ALA A 52 8.87 -0.77 9.06
C ALA A 52 10.08 0.01 9.59
N GLU A 53 11.16 0.07 8.81
CA GLU A 53 12.38 0.79 9.10
C GLU A 53 12.28 2.30 8.74
N GLU A 54 11.35 2.67 7.86
CA GLU A 54 11.21 4.03 7.31
C GLU A 54 9.91 4.73 7.72
N ASP A 55 8.81 3.97 7.78
CA ASP A 55 7.48 4.47 8.07
C ASP A 55 7.23 4.46 9.59
N ALA A 56 6.91 5.61 10.16
CA ALA A 56 6.58 5.71 11.59
C ALA A 56 5.30 4.93 11.95
N ASP A 57 4.35 4.84 11.03
CA ASP A 57 3.09 4.10 11.17
C ASP A 57 2.46 3.83 9.78
N ALA A 58 1.31 3.15 9.77
CA ALA A 58 0.58 2.85 8.54
C ALA A 58 0.09 4.13 7.80
N LYS A 59 -0.13 5.23 8.53
CA LYS A 59 -0.57 6.51 7.94
C LYS A 59 0.58 7.20 7.21
N ALA A 60 1.78 7.15 7.75
CA ALA A 60 3.00 7.63 7.09
C ALA A 60 3.25 6.87 5.79
N SER A 61 3.07 5.54 5.84
CA SER A 61 3.16 4.67 4.65
C SER A 61 2.12 5.07 3.57
N ALA A 62 0.85 5.25 3.96
CA ALA A 62 -0.21 5.69 3.05
C ALA A 62 0.11 7.06 2.40
N ALA A 63 0.62 8.01 3.17
CA ALA A 63 1.01 9.32 2.67
C ALA A 63 2.19 9.25 1.68
N ARG A 64 3.16 8.36 1.92
CA ARG A 64 4.27 8.10 0.99
C ARG A 64 3.80 7.45 -0.30
N VAL A 65 2.89 6.49 -0.22
CA VAL A 65 2.26 5.87 -1.40
C VAL A 65 1.61 6.95 -2.27
N LEU A 66 0.77 7.81 -1.70
CA LEU A 66 0.12 8.88 -2.47
C LEU A 66 1.09 9.89 -3.10
N LYS A 67 2.26 10.14 -2.51
CA LYS A 67 3.26 11.07 -3.06
C LYS A 67 4.08 10.49 -4.22
N THR A 68 4.07 9.17 -4.39
CA THR A 68 4.98 8.45 -5.31
C THR A 68 4.25 7.75 -6.46
N LYS A 69 2.93 7.92 -6.56
CA LYS A 69 2.08 7.43 -7.64
C LYS A 69 1.59 8.60 -8.48
#